data_AF-A0A8C6XG87-F1
#
_entry.id   AF-A0A8C6XG87-F1
#
_cell.length_a   1.000
_cell.length_b   1.000
_cell.length_c   1.000
_cell.angle_alpha   90.00
_cell.angle_beta   90.00
_cell.angle_gamma   90.00
#
_symmetry.space_group_name_H-M   'P 1'
#
loop_
_entity.id
_entity.type
_entity.pdbx_description
1 polymer ?
#
loop_
_entity_poly.entity_id
_entity_poly.type
_entity_poly.pdbx_seq_one_letter_code
_entity_poly.pdbx_strand_id
1 'polypeptide(L)'
;MRFKRKKDLKEEIRELQAIIHIQEQGRKLRTQASEEAVCKNRDLIAFLRTTLRAEMHELNLGLKYDHVTISRACLDRKRLKIAMADYTMEQARDSLSQRVFDRMNSHNVLLYEVKRRGNRLEELQVTLQGLIDLEIASPELQLQLQTIRQLENNIEKMQVNIMTADKVHILYVKMVGVLRGELCQLPFVLDDLEHRVGTYQMELQGMDLMAKDMQEAMEAAKADMANAENELIAEKKFRENSISIQKKQVERIRAKDFIERHRRMQARRDMDFPALMMREGTRGAKLEASKAQIEYQGLVTSEVEKVKSAVQCSHLWDIAGRFMAQKKSEENLQQQIAKSEKKRQGLKSQLKALELQRAELKFHQSPGFLSSKTLEENLRKNLEEEEERLSRIRGQASKNQELLLHFENGVDNLILRLWDIRVPGQEGFPKMEDVFEKLQFCETKLLHLSRMMLYVPPELLRPDESNEAFVHLRNFLEESARNDPQNLRITFDEDEEDVREAFQFADIDHSYVPGREEIKKAALKLIEEKTKVIKKKQRGAKK
;
A
#
# COMPACT_ATOMS: atom_id res chain seq x y z
N MET A 1 20.75 -115.05 150.29
CA MET A 1 19.70 -115.50 151.23
C MET A 1 18.78 -114.34 151.54
N ARG A 2 17.48 -114.63 151.65
CA ARG A 2 16.54 -113.98 152.57
C ARG A 2 16.19 -112.51 152.33
N PHE A 3 14.90 -112.35 152.06
CA PHE A 3 13.92 -111.63 152.89
C PHE A 3 14.30 -110.27 153.49
N LYS A 4 13.29 -109.40 153.36
CA LYS A 4 12.97 -108.27 154.23
C LYS A 4 13.97 -107.13 154.17
N ARG A 5 13.45 -105.98 153.77
CA ARG A 5 13.06 -104.90 154.68
C ARG A 5 12.24 -103.94 153.81
N LYS A 6 11.00 -103.60 154.17
CA LYS A 6 10.71 -102.24 154.66
C LYS A 6 12.02 -101.48 154.84
N LYS A 7 12.55 -100.90 153.74
CA LYS A 7 13.61 -99.90 153.81
C LYS A 7 13.13 -98.93 154.87
N ASP A 8 13.96 -98.72 155.86
CA ASP A 8 13.67 -97.82 156.95
C ASP A 8 13.32 -96.49 156.28
N LEU A 9 12.12 -95.95 156.52
CA LEU A 9 11.63 -94.73 155.85
C LEU A 9 12.70 -93.62 155.89
N LYS A 10 13.57 -93.64 156.92
CA LYS A 10 14.73 -92.76 157.06
C LYS A 10 15.81 -92.89 155.97
N GLU A 11 16.12 -94.08 155.47
CA GLU A 11 17.09 -94.26 154.38
C GLU A 11 16.51 -93.81 153.03
N GLU A 12 15.24 -94.11 152.77
CA GLU A 12 14.54 -93.68 151.55
C GLU A 12 14.36 -92.15 151.54
N ILE A 13 14.11 -91.53 152.71
CA ILE A 13 14.11 -90.08 152.89
C ILE A 13 15.51 -89.49 152.64
N ARG A 14 16.60 -90.12 153.08
CA ARG A 14 17.97 -89.63 152.82
C ARG A 14 18.36 -89.75 151.34
N GLU A 15 17.99 -90.86 150.68
CA GLU A 15 18.19 -91.03 149.23
C GLU A 15 17.41 -89.99 148.43
N LEU A 16 16.12 -89.75 148.77
CA LEU A 16 15.32 -88.70 148.15
C LEU A 16 15.86 -87.30 148.44
N GLN A 17 16.35 -87.03 149.65
CA GLN A 17 17.01 -85.77 149.98
C GLN A 17 18.29 -85.55 149.17
N ALA A 18 19.10 -86.59 148.94
CA ALA A 18 20.29 -86.51 148.10
C ALA A 18 19.94 -86.31 146.61
N ILE A 19 18.91 -86.99 146.11
CA ILE A 19 18.41 -86.81 144.74
C ILE A 19 17.84 -85.40 144.56
N ILE A 20 17.05 -84.90 145.51
CA ILE A 20 16.53 -83.53 145.50
C ILE A 20 17.69 -82.54 145.52
N HIS A 21 18.71 -82.74 146.36
CA HIS A 21 19.88 -81.87 146.40
C HIS A 21 20.65 -81.84 145.08
N ILE A 22 20.88 -82.99 144.44
CA ILE A 22 21.54 -83.08 143.13
C ILE A 22 20.67 -82.47 142.03
N GLN A 23 19.35 -82.68 142.05
CA GLN A 23 18.43 -82.04 141.10
C GLN A 23 18.37 -80.52 141.31
N GLU A 24 18.42 -80.04 142.54
CA GLU A 24 18.52 -78.61 142.85
C GLU A 24 19.85 -78.03 142.39
N GLN A 25 20.98 -78.74 142.60
CA GLN A 25 22.28 -78.35 142.07
C GLN A 25 22.30 -78.36 140.52
N GLY A 26 21.72 -79.38 139.89
CA GLY A 26 21.61 -79.46 138.44
C GLY A 26 20.71 -78.38 137.84
N ARG A 27 19.61 -78.02 138.53
CA ARG A 27 18.78 -76.85 138.17
C ARG A 27 19.59 -75.57 138.30
N LYS A 28 20.34 -75.37 139.39
CA LYS A 28 21.23 -74.20 139.59
C LYS A 28 22.30 -74.09 138.51
N LEU A 29 22.95 -75.18 138.15
CA LEU A 29 23.97 -75.19 137.09
C LEU A 29 23.37 -74.92 135.70
N ARG A 30 22.17 -75.45 135.41
CA ARG A 30 21.46 -75.14 134.14
C ARG A 30 21.01 -73.69 134.08
N THR A 31 20.48 -73.14 135.18
CA THR A 31 20.12 -71.72 135.23
C THR A 31 21.38 -70.85 135.06
N GLN A 32 22.48 -71.17 135.75
CA GLN A 32 23.77 -70.49 135.58
C GLN A 32 24.30 -70.56 134.14
N ALA A 33 24.32 -71.74 133.51
CA ALA A 33 24.76 -71.87 132.12
C ALA A 33 23.85 -71.10 131.14
N SER A 34 22.54 -71.10 131.38
CA SER A 34 21.60 -70.30 130.58
C SER A 34 21.76 -68.79 130.81
N GLU A 35 22.03 -68.37 132.05
CA GLU A 35 22.31 -66.98 132.41
C GLU A 35 23.63 -66.51 131.78
N GLU A 36 24.68 -67.33 131.82
CA GLU A 36 25.94 -67.06 131.13
C GLU A 36 25.78 -66.96 129.61
N ALA A 37 24.98 -67.84 129.00
CA ALA A 37 24.69 -67.77 127.56
C ALA A 37 23.89 -66.51 127.20
N VAL A 38 22.91 -66.13 128.04
CA VAL A 38 22.16 -64.88 127.89
C VAL A 38 23.07 -63.66 128.06
N CYS A 39 24.00 -63.69 129.02
CA CYS A 39 25.01 -62.64 129.19
C CYS A 39 25.91 -62.52 127.97
N LYS A 40 26.48 -63.63 127.46
CA LYS A 40 27.31 -63.63 126.24
C LYS A 40 26.55 -63.11 125.02
N ASN A 41 25.29 -63.51 124.84
CA ASN A 41 24.44 -63.01 123.75
C ASN A 41 24.13 -61.52 123.92
N ARG A 42 23.90 -61.06 125.15
CA ARG A 42 23.69 -59.64 125.45
C ARG A 42 24.93 -58.82 125.11
N ASP A 43 26.11 -59.32 125.43
CA ASP A 43 27.39 -58.68 125.10
C ASP A 43 27.64 -58.66 123.59
N LEU A 44 27.35 -59.76 122.88
CA LEU A 44 27.48 -59.83 121.42
C LEU A 44 26.51 -58.88 120.72
N ILE A 45 25.24 -58.81 121.15
CA ILE A 45 24.25 -57.86 120.60
C ILE A 45 24.69 -56.43 120.88
N ALA A 46 25.23 -56.15 122.07
CA ALA A 46 25.76 -54.83 122.39
C ALA A 46 26.92 -54.47 121.44
N PHE A 47 27.87 -55.38 121.23
CA PHE A 47 28.98 -55.22 120.28
C PHE A 47 28.47 -54.96 118.86
N LEU A 48 27.61 -55.81 118.30
CA LEU A 48 27.06 -55.64 116.95
C LEU A 48 26.30 -54.31 116.79
N ARG A 49 25.55 -53.88 117.81
CA ARG A 49 24.88 -52.58 117.81
C ARG A 49 25.86 -51.41 117.86
N THR A 50 27.02 -51.57 118.49
CA THR A 50 28.08 -50.55 118.45
C THR A 50 28.77 -50.51 117.09
N THR A 51 29.08 -51.67 116.49
CA THR A 51 29.67 -51.77 115.15
C THR A 51 28.74 -51.20 114.09
N LEU A 52 27.46 -51.58 114.09
CA LEU A 52 26.47 -51.03 113.16
C LEU A 52 26.32 -49.51 113.31
N ARG A 53 26.37 -48.98 114.54
CA ARG A 53 26.34 -47.54 114.78
C ARG A 53 27.59 -46.85 114.23
N ALA A 54 28.76 -47.47 114.36
CA ALA A 54 30.00 -46.96 113.80
C ALA A 54 29.97 -46.97 112.26
N GLU A 55 29.58 -48.08 111.64
CA GLU A 55 29.45 -48.22 110.18
C GLU A 55 28.41 -47.25 109.61
N MET A 56 27.26 -47.09 110.27
CA MET A 56 26.25 -46.10 109.88
C MET A 56 26.79 -44.67 110.02
N HIS A 57 27.65 -44.40 111.01
CA HIS A 57 28.28 -43.10 111.17
C HIS A 57 29.28 -42.83 110.03
N GLU A 58 30.13 -43.79 109.70
CA GLU A 58 31.08 -43.72 108.57
C GLU A 58 30.36 -43.50 107.23
N LEU A 59 29.28 -44.25 106.97
CA LEU A 59 28.47 -44.05 105.76
C LEU A 59 27.87 -42.63 105.71
N ASN A 60 27.33 -42.14 106.82
CA ASN A 60 26.79 -40.78 106.90
C ASN A 60 27.86 -39.71 106.70
N LEU A 61 29.08 -39.93 107.19
CA LEU A 61 30.21 -39.04 106.93
C LEU A 61 30.57 -39.05 105.44
N GLY A 62 30.68 -40.23 104.83
CA GLY A 62 30.92 -40.37 103.39
C GLY A 62 29.89 -39.63 102.54
N LEU A 63 28.60 -39.83 102.80
CA LEU A 63 27.51 -39.14 102.10
C LEU A 63 27.56 -37.61 102.27
N LYS A 64 27.96 -37.11 103.45
CA LYS A 64 28.15 -35.67 103.66
C LYS A 64 29.32 -35.12 102.86
N TYR A 65 30.44 -35.84 102.77
CA TYR A 65 31.57 -35.44 101.93
C TYR A 65 31.20 -35.41 100.45
N ASP A 66 30.47 -36.43 99.99
CA ASP A 66 29.92 -36.49 98.63
C ASP A 66 29.01 -35.29 98.36
N HIS A 67 28.04 -35.03 99.23
CA HIS A 67 27.12 -33.89 99.08
C HIS A 67 27.84 -32.54 99.01
N VAL A 68 28.85 -32.30 99.85
CA VAL A 68 29.65 -31.06 99.84
C VAL A 68 30.43 -30.94 98.54
N THR A 69 31.04 -32.04 98.08
CA THR A 69 31.85 -32.06 96.86
C THR A 69 31.00 -31.85 95.61
N ILE A 70 29.85 -32.53 95.51
CA ILE A 70 28.85 -32.34 94.45
C ILE A 70 28.31 -30.91 94.46
N SER A 71 27.99 -30.38 95.64
CA SER A 71 27.52 -28.99 95.79
C SER A 71 28.55 -27.98 95.33
N ARG A 72 29.84 -28.23 95.56
CA ARG A 72 30.94 -27.38 95.08
C ARG A 72 31.09 -27.48 93.56
N ALA A 73 31.04 -28.68 92.99
CA ALA A 73 31.16 -28.92 91.55
C ALA A 73 30.01 -28.29 90.74
N CYS A 74 28.79 -28.28 91.29
CA CYS A 74 27.63 -27.68 90.65
C CYS A 74 27.61 -26.13 90.68
N LEU A 75 28.54 -25.46 91.38
CA LEU A 75 28.65 -23.99 91.49
C LEU A 75 27.28 -23.33 91.75
N ASP A 76 26.91 -22.22 91.11
CA ASP A 76 25.64 -21.54 91.34
C ASP A 76 24.41 -22.20 90.69
N ARG A 77 24.57 -23.38 90.10
CA ARG A 77 23.49 -24.06 89.36
C ARG A 77 22.51 -24.76 90.31
N LYS A 78 21.59 -23.97 90.88
CA LYS A 78 20.59 -24.41 91.87
C LYS A 78 19.81 -25.67 91.44
N ARG A 79 19.34 -25.73 90.19
CA ARG A 79 18.57 -26.89 89.69
C ARG A 79 19.39 -28.18 89.60
N LEU A 80 20.68 -28.07 89.27
CA LEU A 80 21.61 -29.20 89.23
C LEU A 80 21.95 -29.68 90.64
N LYS A 81 22.17 -28.76 91.58
CA LYS A 81 22.37 -29.09 93.00
C LYS A 81 21.22 -29.91 93.56
N ILE A 82 19.98 -29.46 93.32
CA ILE A 82 18.77 -30.14 93.82
C ILE A 82 18.62 -31.53 93.19
N ALA A 83 18.85 -31.66 91.88
CA ALA A 83 18.69 -32.94 91.19
C ALA A 83 19.74 -34.00 91.58
N MET A 84 20.84 -33.59 92.22
CA MET A 84 21.98 -34.45 92.56
C MET A 84 22.23 -34.52 94.06
N ALA A 85 21.23 -34.13 94.88
CA ALA A 85 21.34 -34.09 96.33
C ALA A 85 21.54 -35.49 96.96
N ASP A 86 20.97 -36.52 96.33
CA ASP A 86 21.01 -37.90 96.82
C ASP A 86 22.00 -38.79 96.04
N TYR A 87 22.83 -38.19 95.19
CA TYR A 87 23.75 -38.94 94.32
C TYR A 87 25.05 -39.27 95.03
N THR A 88 25.63 -40.42 94.71
CA THR A 88 27.04 -40.68 95.00
C THR A 88 27.93 -39.86 94.07
N MET A 89 29.19 -39.67 94.45
CA MET A 89 30.17 -38.95 93.62
C MET A 89 30.29 -39.49 92.19
N GLU A 90 30.22 -40.81 92.00
CA GLU A 90 30.29 -41.45 90.68
C GLU A 90 29.06 -41.12 89.82
N GLN A 91 27.86 -41.28 90.37
CA GLN A 91 26.61 -40.94 89.69
C GLN A 91 26.56 -39.45 89.30
N ALA A 92 27.09 -38.59 90.17
CA ALA A 92 27.17 -37.16 89.88
C ALA A 92 28.15 -36.85 88.75
N ARG A 93 29.32 -37.50 88.75
CA ARG A 93 30.32 -37.36 87.68
C ARG A 93 29.77 -37.77 86.33
N ASP A 94 29.09 -38.90 86.26
CA ASP A 94 28.59 -39.45 85.01
C ASP A 94 27.44 -38.60 84.45
N SER A 95 26.50 -38.17 85.30
CA SER A 95 25.40 -37.28 84.90
C SER A 95 25.90 -35.90 84.42
N LEU A 96 26.92 -35.33 85.08
CA LEU A 96 27.53 -34.09 84.62
C LEU A 96 28.27 -34.28 83.30
N SER A 97 29.02 -35.37 83.15
CA SER A 97 29.76 -35.70 81.92
C SER A 97 28.80 -35.87 80.74
N GLN A 98 27.71 -36.62 80.92
CA GLN A 98 26.68 -36.81 79.90
C GLN A 98 26.08 -35.48 79.44
N ARG A 99 25.76 -34.58 80.37
CA ARG A 99 25.27 -33.23 80.01
C ARG A 99 26.29 -32.40 79.22
N VAL A 100 27.58 -32.54 79.51
CA VAL A 100 28.64 -31.87 78.73
C VAL A 100 28.68 -32.45 77.31
N PHE A 101 28.63 -33.78 77.18
CA PHE A 101 28.59 -34.44 75.87
C PHE A 101 27.34 -34.05 75.07
N ASP A 102 26.16 -34.05 75.67
CA ASP A 102 24.91 -33.65 75.01
C ASP A 102 24.99 -32.20 74.52
N ARG A 103 25.55 -31.29 75.32
CA ARG A 103 25.78 -29.91 74.91
C ARG A 103 26.81 -29.80 73.79
N MET A 104 27.88 -30.57 73.85
CA MET A 104 28.91 -30.55 72.82
C MET A 104 28.39 -31.12 71.50
N ASN A 105 27.61 -32.20 71.54
CA ASN A 105 26.91 -32.75 70.38
C ASN A 105 25.93 -31.72 69.80
N SER A 106 25.13 -31.07 70.65
CA SER A 106 24.22 -29.99 70.20
C SER A 106 24.99 -28.85 69.54
N HIS A 107 26.12 -28.44 70.11
CA HIS A 107 27.00 -27.41 69.54
C HIS A 107 27.58 -27.83 68.18
N ASN A 108 28.06 -29.07 68.06
CA ASN A 108 28.61 -29.60 66.81
C ASN A 108 27.57 -29.65 65.69
N VAL A 109 26.33 -30.05 66.01
CA VAL A 109 25.21 -30.02 65.05
C VAL A 109 24.92 -28.59 64.59
N LEU A 110 24.82 -27.64 65.52
CA LEU A 110 24.59 -26.23 65.18
C LEU A 110 25.73 -25.65 64.35
N LEU A 111 26.98 -26.00 64.66
CA LEU A 111 28.16 -25.55 63.90
C LEU A 111 28.12 -26.07 62.47
N TYR A 112 27.75 -27.33 62.28
CA TYR A 112 27.55 -27.92 60.96
C TYR A 112 26.43 -27.21 60.18
N GLU A 113 25.30 -26.93 60.82
CA GLU A 113 24.19 -26.21 60.18
C GLU A 113 24.58 -24.79 59.75
N VAL A 114 25.29 -24.05 60.60
CA VAL A 114 25.79 -22.71 60.28
C VAL A 114 26.72 -22.77 59.07
N LYS A 115 27.65 -23.75 59.04
CA LYS A 115 28.55 -23.93 57.90
C LYS A 115 27.79 -24.29 56.62
N ARG A 116 26.79 -25.18 56.70
CA ARG A 116 25.93 -25.55 55.57
C ARG A 116 25.16 -24.34 55.03
N ARG A 117 24.60 -23.51 55.92
CA ARG A 117 23.88 -22.28 55.53
C ARG A 117 24.82 -21.23 54.94
N GLY A 118 26.04 -21.10 55.48
CA GLY A 118 27.08 -20.23 54.94
C GLY A 118 27.44 -20.59 53.51
N ASN A 119 27.76 -21.86 53.26
CA ASN A 119 28.07 -22.34 51.90
C ASN A 119 26.92 -22.07 50.92
N ARG A 120 25.66 -22.31 51.33
CA ARG A 120 24.50 -22.04 50.49
C ARG A 120 24.33 -20.56 50.17
N LEU A 121 24.66 -19.69 51.12
CA LEU A 121 24.58 -18.24 50.91
C LEU A 121 25.67 -17.75 49.95
N GLU A 122 26.89 -18.29 50.05
CA GLU A 122 27.98 -18.02 49.09
C GLU A 122 27.59 -18.48 47.67
N GLU A 123 27.04 -19.69 47.52
CA GLU A 123 26.53 -20.17 46.23
C GLU A 123 25.48 -19.21 45.64
N LEU A 124 24.52 -18.77 46.45
CA LEU A 124 23.47 -17.85 46.02
C LEU A 124 24.03 -16.48 45.64
N GLN A 125 25.00 -15.96 46.39
CA GLN A 125 25.68 -14.69 46.05
C GLN A 125 26.41 -14.77 44.71
N VAL A 126 27.12 -15.88 44.44
CA VAL A 126 27.79 -16.09 43.15
C VAL A 126 26.77 -16.14 42.02
N THR A 127 25.65 -16.87 42.18
CA THR A 127 24.60 -16.91 41.15
C THR A 127 23.98 -15.54 40.91
N LEU A 128 23.74 -14.76 41.96
CA LEU A 128 23.18 -13.42 41.85
C LEU A 128 24.13 -12.46 41.14
N GLN A 129 25.43 -12.52 41.45
CA GLN A 129 26.42 -11.71 40.73
C GLN A 129 26.47 -12.06 39.24
N GLY A 130 26.44 -13.35 38.90
CA GLY A 130 26.39 -13.78 37.50
C GLY A 130 25.14 -13.28 36.74
N LEU A 131 23.99 -13.19 37.42
CA LEU A 131 22.78 -12.61 36.84
C LEU A 131 22.89 -11.08 36.64
N ILE A 132 23.48 -10.37 37.60
CA ILE A 132 23.73 -8.92 37.46
C ILE A 132 24.69 -8.65 36.29
N ASP A 133 25.74 -9.45 36.15
CA ASP A 133 26.71 -9.32 35.06
C ASP A 133 26.08 -9.60 33.68
N LEU A 134 25.04 -10.44 33.62
CA LEU A 134 24.22 -10.67 32.41
C LEU A 134 23.27 -9.51 32.09
N GLU A 135 22.80 -8.79 33.11
CA GLU A 135 21.88 -7.65 32.95
C GLU A 135 22.61 -6.39 32.46
N ILE A 136 23.89 -6.24 32.79
CA ILE A 136 24.75 -5.20 32.21
C ILE A 136 25.01 -5.56 30.73
N ALA A 137 24.38 -4.79 29.83
CA ALA A 137 24.44 -5.02 28.39
C ALA A 137 25.88 -5.26 27.90
N SER A 138 26.10 -6.43 27.30
CA SER A 138 27.39 -6.77 26.67
C SER A 138 27.80 -5.67 25.69
N PRO A 139 29.09 -5.31 25.61
CA PRO A 139 29.60 -4.34 24.62
C PRO A 139 29.22 -4.73 23.18
N GLU A 140 29.03 -6.03 22.91
CA GLU A 140 28.57 -6.53 21.62
C GLU A 140 27.11 -6.14 21.33
N LEU A 141 26.22 -6.25 22.32
CA LEU A 141 24.82 -5.84 22.20
C LEU A 141 24.72 -4.31 22.01
N GLN A 142 25.59 -3.55 22.68
CA GLN A 142 25.64 -2.10 22.51
C GLN A 142 26.11 -1.70 21.10
N LEU A 143 27.10 -2.42 20.54
CA LEU A 143 27.54 -2.24 19.16
C LEU A 143 26.44 -2.63 18.15
N GLN A 144 25.70 -3.71 18.41
CA GLN A 144 24.55 -4.10 17.61
C GLN A 144 23.45 -3.02 17.63
N LEU A 145 23.11 -2.48 18.80
CA LEU A 145 22.13 -1.39 18.91
C LEU A 145 22.60 -0.12 18.18
N GLN A 146 23.90 0.20 18.20
CA GLN A 146 24.44 1.31 17.43
C GLN A 146 24.35 1.04 15.92
N THR A 147 24.60 -0.20 15.49
CA THR A 147 24.49 -0.62 14.09
C THR A 147 23.03 -0.54 13.63
N ILE A 148 22.08 -1.01 14.44
CA ILE A 148 20.63 -0.89 14.16
C ILE A 148 20.25 0.58 13.95
N ARG A 149 20.64 1.47 14.86
CA ARG A 149 20.37 2.92 14.71
C ARG A 149 20.98 3.52 13.44
N GLN A 150 22.16 3.06 13.04
CA GLN A 150 22.78 3.52 11.79
C GLN A 150 22.01 3.03 10.57
N LEU A 151 21.56 1.77 10.57
CA LEU A 151 20.75 1.19 9.51
C LEU A 151 19.39 1.89 9.40
N GLU A 152 18.72 2.14 10.52
CA GLU A 152 17.45 2.90 10.58
C GLU A 152 17.61 4.28 9.94
N ASN A 153 18.63 5.05 10.36
CA ASN A 153 18.92 6.36 9.77
C ASN A 153 19.23 6.30 8.26
N ASN A 154 19.90 5.25 7.80
CA ASN A 154 20.20 5.07 6.38
C ASN A 154 18.94 4.71 5.58
N ILE A 155 18.04 3.90 6.16
CA ILE A 155 16.75 3.56 5.56
C ILE A 155 15.88 4.80 5.43
N GLU A 156 15.76 5.62 6.48
CA GLU A 156 14.99 6.87 6.43
C GLU A 156 15.55 7.83 5.36
N LYS A 157 16.88 7.99 5.28
CA LYS A 157 17.51 8.80 4.21
C LYS A 157 17.19 8.26 2.83
N MET A 158 17.21 6.94 2.65
CA MET A 158 16.88 6.31 1.37
C MET A 158 15.42 6.53 1.00
N GLN A 159 14.49 6.42 1.96
CA GLN A 159 13.07 6.70 1.74
C GLN A 159 12.85 8.15 1.29
N VAL A 160 13.52 9.13 1.93
CA VAL A 160 13.46 10.54 1.51
C VAL A 160 14.01 10.71 0.08
N ASN A 161 15.10 10.02 -0.27
CA ASN A 161 15.66 10.04 -1.62
C ASN A 161 14.70 9.44 -2.66
N ILE A 162 14.02 8.33 -2.34
CA ILE A 162 13.01 7.72 -3.21
C ILE A 162 11.84 8.69 -3.42
N MET A 163 11.30 9.27 -2.34
CA MET A 163 10.20 10.24 -2.45
C MET A 163 10.56 11.48 -3.26
N THR A 164 11.80 11.95 -3.16
CA THR A 164 12.28 13.09 -3.96
C THR A 164 12.50 12.70 -5.42
N ALA A 165 13.06 11.51 -5.69
CA ALA A 165 13.20 10.95 -7.04
C ALA A 165 11.84 10.76 -7.72
N ASP A 166 10.83 10.25 -7.01
CA ASP A 166 9.47 10.08 -7.54
C ASP A 166 8.83 11.42 -7.91
N LYS A 167 8.99 12.45 -7.07
CA LYS A 167 8.51 13.81 -7.39
C LYS A 167 9.17 14.35 -8.65
N VAL A 168 10.48 14.15 -8.79
CA VAL A 168 11.24 14.57 -9.98
C VAL A 168 10.80 13.77 -11.21
N HIS A 169 10.60 12.46 -11.07
CA HIS A 169 10.12 11.60 -12.15
C HIS A 169 8.74 12.04 -12.65
N ILE A 170 7.79 12.27 -11.74
CA ILE A 170 6.45 12.77 -12.07
C ILE A 170 6.54 14.10 -12.81
N LEU A 171 7.43 15.00 -12.39
CA LEU A 171 7.64 16.28 -13.08
C LEU A 171 8.17 16.07 -14.50
N TYR A 172 9.16 15.21 -14.69
CA TYR A 172 9.69 14.89 -16.03
C TYR A 172 8.64 14.26 -16.93
N VAL A 173 7.83 13.32 -16.41
CA VAL A 173 6.72 12.72 -17.16
C VAL A 173 5.71 13.79 -17.59
N LYS A 174 5.36 14.72 -16.70
CA LYS A 174 4.49 15.86 -17.04
C LYS A 174 5.09 16.76 -18.12
N MET A 175 6.38 17.11 -18.00
CA MET A 175 7.09 17.91 -19.02
C MET A 175 7.09 17.23 -20.38
N VAL A 176 7.37 15.92 -20.43
CA VAL A 176 7.30 15.13 -21.66
C VAL A 176 5.89 15.13 -22.24
N GLY A 177 4.86 15.03 -21.39
CA GLY A 177 3.46 15.14 -21.82
C GLY A 177 3.16 16.47 -22.51
N VAL A 178 3.61 17.59 -21.94
CA VAL A 178 3.45 18.93 -22.54
C VAL A 178 4.20 19.03 -23.86
N LEU A 179 5.49 18.63 -23.89
CA LEU A 179 6.30 18.68 -25.10
C LEU A 179 5.73 17.80 -26.22
N ARG A 180 5.20 16.62 -25.91
CA ARG A 180 4.49 15.78 -26.89
C ARG A 180 3.24 16.49 -27.41
N GLY A 181 2.49 17.17 -26.53
CA GLY A 181 1.32 17.96 -26.92
C GLY A 181 1.67 19.08 -27.91
N GLU A 182 2.74 19.83 -27.65
CA GLU A 182 3.26 20.87 -28.55
C GLU A 182 3.75 20.27 -29.87
N LEU A 183 4.50 19.17 -29.81
CA LEU A 183 5.03 18.50 -31.01
C LEU A 183 3.91 17.93 -31.89
N CYS A 184 2.79 17.50 -31.31
CA CYS A 184 1.59 17.09 -32.06
C CYS A 184 0.93 18.26 -32.81
N GLN A 185 1.09 19.51 -32.36
CA GLN A 185 0.49 20.68 -33.03
C GLN A 185 1.33 21.20 -34.21
N LEU A 186 2.64 21.01 -34.16
CA LEU A 186 3.58 21.55 -35.14
C LEU A 186 3.29 21.11 -36.59
N PRO A 187 2.93 19.84 -36.88
CA PRO A 187 2.59 19.41 -38.24
C PRO A 187 1.39 20.18 -38.82
N PHE A 188 0.35 20.45 -38.03
CA PHE A 188 -0.82 21.19 -38.52
C PHE A 188 -0.49 22.64 -38.88
N VAL A 189 0.40 23.27 -38.10
CA VAL A 189 0.90 24.62 -38.41
C VAL A 189 1.75 24.59 -39.68
N LEU A 190 2.56 23.54 -39.86
CA LEU A 190 3.35 23.36 -41.07
C LEU A 190 2.45 23.15 -42.30
N ASP A 191 1.43 22.29 -42.20
CA ASP A 191 0.45 22.04 -43.27
C ASP A 191 -0.29 23.33 -43.68
N ASP A 192 -0.69 24.19 -42.72
CA ASP A 192 -1.30 25.49 -43.00
C ASP A 192 -0.33 26.42 -43.75
N LEU A 193 0.92 26.50 -43.30
CA LEU A 193 1.94 27.31 -43.95
C LEU A 193 2.26 26.79 -45.36
N GLU A 194 2.39 25.48 -45.55
CA GLU A 194 2.59 24.86 -46.86
C GLU A 194 1.42 25.14 -47.80
N HIS A 195 0.18 25.04 -47.30
CA HIS A 195 -1.00 25.37 -48.08
C HIS A 195 -0.99 26.84 -48.53
N ARG A 196 -0.67 27.77 -47.61
CA ARG A 196 -0.57 29.21 -47.91
C ARG A 196 0.51 29.52 -48.93
N VAL A 197 1.68 28.88 -48.81
CA VAL A 197 2.75 29.00 -49.80
C VAL A 197 2.27 28.50 -51.17
N GLY A 198 1.59 27.37 -51.21
CA GLY A 198 0.98 26.85 -52.44
C GLY A 198 0.00 27.84 -53.08
N THR A 199 -0.88 28.45 -52.28
CA THR A 199 -1.81 29.48 -52.79
C THR A 199 -1.08 30.68 -53.36
N TYR A 200 -0.07 31.20 -52.67
CA TYR A 200 0.70 32.35 -53.15
C TYR A 200 1.49 32.04 -54.42
N GLN A 201 2.02 30.81 -54.54
CA GLN A 201 2.69 30.38 -55.77
C GLN A 201 1.71 30.31 -56.95
N MET A 202 0.49 29.80 -56.76
CA MET A 202 -0.53 29.79 -57.81
C MET A 202 -0.99 31.20 -58.21
N GLU A 203 -1.17 32.09 -57.23
CA GLU A 203 -1.51 33.49 -57.49
C GLU A 203 -0.41 34.19 -58.29
N LEU A 204 0.86 33.99 -57.91
CA LEU A 204 2.00 34.56 -58.62
C LEU A 204 2.10 34.05 -60.06
N GLN A 205 1.94 32.73 -60.27
CA GLN A 205 1.89 32.16 -61.62
C GLN A 205 0.75 32.74 -62.46
N GLY A 206 -0.41 32.97 -61.85
CA GLY A 206 -1.54 33.64 -62.49
C GLY A 206 -1.23 35.08 -62.90
N MET A 207 -0.53 35.84 -62.03
CA MET A 207 -0.06 37.19 -62.33
C MET A 207 0.98 37.22 -63.45
N ASP A 208 1.92 36.28 -63.46
CA ASP A 208 2.93 36.17 -64.52
C ASP A 208 2.31 35.86 -65.89
N LEU A 209 1.28 34.99 -65.92
CA LEU A 209 0.51 34.71 -67.13
C LEU A 209 -0.23 35.97 -67.61
N MET A 210 -0.93 36.67 -66.71
CA MET A 210 -1.60 37.93 -67.06
C MET A 210 -0.61 39.00 -67.56
N ALA A 211 0.60 39.06 -67.00
CA ALA A 211 1.64 39.98 -67.45
C ALA A 211 2.13 39.63 -68.87
N LYS A 212 2.30 38.34 -69.17
CA LYS A 212 2.64 37.87 -70.53
C LYS A 212 1.53 38.18 -71.53
N ASP A 213 0.27 37.88 -71.18
CA ASP A 213 -0.89 38.18 -72.04
C ASP A 213 -1.01 39.69 -72.32
N MET A 214 -0.79 40.53 -71.30
CA MET A 214 -0.76 41.99 -71.46
C MET A 214 0.40 42.46 -72.37
N GLN A 215 1.58 41.86 -72.23
CA GLN A 215 2.73 42.16 -73.08
C GLN A 215 2.46 41.78 -74.54
N GLU A 216 1.92 40.58 -74.79
CA GLU A 216 1.52 40.12 -76.13
C GLU A 216 0.44 41.01 -76.74
N ALA A 217 -0.58 41.39 -75.97
CA ALA A 217 -1.63 42.31 -76.41
C ALA A 217 -1.07 43.70 -76.73
N MET A 218 -0.12 44.19 -75.93
CA MET A 218 0.57 45.46 -76.17
C MET A 218 1.44 45.41 -77.44
N GLU A 219 2.16 44.30 -77.67
CA GLU A 219 2.95 44.09 -78.88
C GLU A 219 2.08 43.98 -80.12
N ALA A 220 0.96 43.24 -80.05
CA ALA A 220 -0.03 43.17 -81.11
C ALA A 220 -0.62 44.55 -81.43
N ALA A 221 -1.02 45.33 -80.41
CA ALA A 221 -1.53 46.68 -80.60
C ALA A 221 -0.48 47.61 -81.24
N LYS A 222 0.80 47.50 -80.85
CA LYS A 222 1.89 48.25 -81.49
C LYS A 222 2.08 47.85 -82.96
N ALA A 223 2.01 46.56 -83.26
CA ALA A 223 2.10 46.05 -84.63
C ALA A 223 0.94 46.55 -85.50
N ASP A 224 -0.30 46.49 -84.99
CA ASP A 224 -1.49 47.01 -85.66
C ASP A 224 -1.40 48.53 -85.88
N MET A 225 -0.91 49.30 -84.90
CA MET A 225 -0.65 50.73 -85.06
C MET A 225 0.39 51.00 -86.16
N ALA A 226 1.50 50.27 -86.18
CA ALA A 226 2.54 50.42 -87.21
C ALA A 226 2.02 50.02 -88.61
N ASN A 227 1.21 48.97 -88.70
CA ASN A 227 0.57 48.56 -89.95
C ASN A 227 -0.39 49.63 -90.46
N ALA A 228 -1.27 50.17 -89.59
CA ALA A 228 -2.18 51.25 -89.94
C ALA A 228 -1.42 52.53 -90.35
N GLU A 229 -0.32 52.87 -89.68
CA GLU A 229 0.55 53.98 -90.09
C GLU A 229 1.15 53.76 -91.49
N ASN A 230 1.66 52.56 -91.77
CA ASN A 230 2.19 52.19 -93.08
C ASN A 230 1.12 52.23 -94.18
N GLU A 231 -0.09 51.76 -93.90
CA GLU A 231 -1.24 51.85 -94.80
C GLU A 231 -1.62 53.31 -95.09
N LEU A 232 -1.68 54.16 -94.08
CA LEU A 232 -1.93 55.60 -94.26
C LEU A 232 -0.83 56.28 -95.08
N ILE A 233 0.44 55.93 -94.87
CA ILE A 233 1.56 56.42 -95.66
C ILE A 233 1.43 55.96 -97.12
N ALA A 234 1.09 54.68 -97.35
CA ALA A 234 0.90 54.13 -98.69
C ALA A 234 -0.28 54.80 -99.42
N GLU A 235 -1.40 55.00 -98.72
CA GLU A 235 -2.57 55.69 -99.25
C GLU A 235 -2.26 57.16 -99.55
N LYS A 236 -1.54 57.86 -98.66
CA LYS A 236 -1.06 59.22 -98.90
C LYS A 236 -0.18 59.29 -100.14
N LYS A 237 0.79 58.38 -100.28
CA LYS A 237 1.65 58.28 -101.48
C LYS A 237 0.84 58.02 -102.75
N PHE A 238 -0.14 57.11 -102.70
CA PHE A 238 -1.03 56.82 -103.83
C PHE A 238 -1.85 58.05 -104.24
N ARG A 239 -2.41 58.77 -103.26
CA ARG A 239 -3.15 60.02 -103.47
C ARG A 239 -2.26 61.12 -104.04
N GLU A 240 -1.07 61.33 -103.49
CA GLU A 240 -0.09 62.30 -104.00
C GLU A 240 0.35 61.99 -105.42
N ASN A 241 0.59 60.71 -105.75
CA ASN A 241 0.90 60.27 -107.11
C ASN A 241 -0.26 60.53 -108.07
N SER A 242 -1.50 60.21 -107.67
CA SER A 242 -2.71 60.48 -108.45
C SER A 242 -2.88 61.99 -108.70
N ILE A 243 -2.69 62.82 -107.66
CA ILE A 243 -2.70 64.28 -107.78
C ILE A 243 -1.58 64.78 -108.70
N SER A 244 -0.38 64.21 -108.61
CA SER A 244 0.76 64.55 -109.47
C SER A 244 0.46 64.23 -110.95
N ILE A 245 -0.15 63.09 -111.24
CA ILE A 245 -0.61 62.72 -112.58
C ILE A 245 -1.65 63.73 -113.09
N GLN A 246 -2.67 64.05 -112.27
CA GLN A 246 -3.68 65.04 -112.61
C GLN A 246 -3.06 66.43 -112.83
N LYS A 247 -2.12 66.87 -111.99
CA LYS A 247 -1.38 68.12 -112.15
C LYS A 247 -0.60 68.16 -113.45
N LYS A 248 0.14 67.09 -113.79
CA LYS A 248 0.85 66.97 -115.08
C LYS A 248 -0.12 67.04 -116.26
N GLN A 249 -1.31 66.46 -116.15
CA GLN A 249 -2.34 66.57 -117.19
C GLN A 249 -2.87 68.01 -117.31
N VAL A 250 -3.13 68.69 -116.19
CA VAL A 250 -3.50 70.12 -116.16
C VAL A 250 -2.39 70.99 -116.73
N GLU A 251 -1.12 70.72 -116.42
CA GLU A 251 0.03 71.43 -116.99
C GLU A 251 0.15 71.20 -118.50
N ARG A 252 -0.08 69.98 -119.00
CA ARG A 252 -0.17 69.71 -120.45
C ARG A 252 -1.30 70.50 -121.09
N ILE A 253 -2.46 70.60 -120.43
CA ILE A 253 -3.57 71.44 -120.89
C ILE A 253 -3.15 72.91 -120.89
N ARG A 254 -2.52 73.41 -119.82
CA ARG A 254 -2.03 74.79 -119.73
C ARG A 254 -0.94 75.11 -120.74
N ALA A 255 -0.06 74.16 -121.08
CA ALA A 255 0.96 74.32 -122.11
C ALA A 255 0.31 74.36 -123.51
N LYS A 256 -0.70 73.53 -123.77
CA LYS A 256 -1.55 73.64 -124.98
C LYS A 256 -2.30 74.97 -125.02
N ASP A 257 -2.85 75.43 -123.88
CA ASP A 257 -3.48 76.74 -123.75
C ASP A 257 -2.47 77.88 -123.94
N PHE A 258 -1.20 77.73 -123.54
CA PHE A 258 -0.16 78.74 -123.78
C PHE A 258 0.26 78.76 -125.24
N ILE A 259 0.34 77.60 -125.90
CA ILE A 259 0.55 77.48 -127.36
C ILE A 259 -0.66 78.03 -128.13
N GLU A 260 -1.89 77.79 -127.68
CA GLU A 260 -3.10 78.37 -128.25
C GLU A 260 -3.21 79.87 -127.96
N ARG A 261 -2.86 80.34 -126.76
CA ARG A 261 -2.82 81.78 -126.41
C ARG A 261 -1.72 82.48 -127.19
N HIS A 262 -0.56 81.88 -127.41
CA HIS A 262 0.49 82.45 -128.28
C HIS A 262 0.08 82.44 -129.77
N ARG A 263 -0.80 81.51 -130.21
CA ARG A 263 -1.46 81.57 -131.53
C ARG A 263 -2.59 82.60 -131.60
N ARG A 264 -3.32 82.84 -130.51
CA ARG A 264 -4.44 83.81 -130.41
C ARG A 264 -3.95 85.25 -130.18
N MET A 265 -2.75 85.47 -129.64
CA MET A 265 -2.21 86.80 -129.35
C MET A 265 -1.62 87.52 -130.58
N GLN A 266 -1.50 86.85 -131.73
CA GLN A 266 -0.99 87.44 -132.99
C GLN A 266 -2.06 87.66 -134.07
N ALA A 267 -3.34 87.40 -133.77
CA ALA A 267 -4.44 87.69 -134.69
C ALA A 267 -5.62 88.32 -133.93
N ARG A 268 -5.74 89.64 -134.13
CA ARG A 268 -6.91 90.50 -133.89
C ARG A 268 -7.05 91.09 -132.50
N ARG A 269 -6.53 92.32 -132.43
CA ARG A 269 -7.10 93.45 -131.70
C ARG A 269 -8.46 93.84 -132.30
N ASP A 270 -9.28 94.41 -131.43
CA ASP A 270 -10.42 95.32 -131.64
C ASP A 270 -11.69 94.76 -132.28
N MET A 271 -12.72 94.57 -131.44
CA MET A 271 -14.10 94.99 -131.69
C MET A 271 -14.83 95.17 -130.34
N ASP A 272 -15.21 96.41 -130.04
CA ASP A 272 -16.05 96.80 -128.91
C ASP A 272 -17.54 96.55 -129.19
N PHE A 273 -18.24 96.03 -128.17
CA PHE A 273 -19.67 96.15 -127.78
C PHE A 273 -20.79 95.82 -128.81
N PRO A 274 -21.89 95.14 -128.40
CA PRO A 274 -22.77 95.63 -127.33
C PRO A 274 -23.24 94.60 -126.28
N ALA A 275 -23.49 95.11 -125.08
CA ALA A 275 -24.26 94.46 -124.04
C ALA A 275 -25.70 94.19 -124.52
N LEU A 276 -26.24 93.01 -124.24
CA LEU A 276 -27.64 92.77 -123.83
C LEU A 276 -27.86 91.26 -123.59
N MET A 277 -28.25 90.98 -122.36
CA MET A 277 -29.36 90.10 -121.97
C MET A 277 -29.19 88.57 -121.91
N MET A 278 -29.38 88.13 -120.66
CA MET A 278 -30.35 87.11 -120.24
C MET A 278 -30.07 85.67 -120.63
N ARG A 279 -29.52 84.93 -119.66
CA ARG A 279 -30.21 83.74 -119.17
C ARG A 279 -29.88 83.49 -117.69
N GLU A 280 -30.56 84.23 -116.82
CA GLU A 280 -31.00 83.64 -115.56
C GLU A 280 -31.95 82.48 -115.89
N GLY A 281 -31.60 81.29 -115.45
CA GLY A 281 -32.39 80.07 -115.60
C GLY A 281 -31.70 79.00 -114.77
N THR A 282 -32.25 78.48 -113.69
CA THR A 282 -33.66 78.38 -113.32
C THR A 282 -33.77 78.35 -111.81
N ARG A 283 -34.68 79.17 -111.28
CA ARG A 283 -35.35 78.93 -110.00
C ARG A 283 -35.81 77.47 -109.98
N GLY A 284 -35.12 76.63 -109.22
CA GLY A 284 -35.68 75.38 -108.71
C GLY A 284 -36.69 75.79 -107.65
N ALA A 285 -37.96 75.55 -107.96
CA ALA A 285 -39.12 75.93 -107.18
C ALA A 285 -38.90 75.77 -105.67
N LYS A 286 -39.18 76.83 -104.90
CA LYS A 286 -39.83 76.62 -103.61
C LYS A 286 -41.12 75.87 -103.93
N LEU A 287 -41.06 74.54 -103.85
CA LEU A 287 -42.24 73.75 -103.50
C LEU A 287 -42.67 74.34 -102.16
N GLU A 288 -43.69 75.21 -102.18
CA GLU A 288 -44.47 75.44 -100.99
C GLU A 288 -44.94 74.06 -100.55
N ALA A 289 -44.29 73.52 -99.53
CA ALA A 289 -44.72 72.30 -98.90
C ALA A 289 -46.18 72.53 -98.49
N SER A 290 -47.09 71.75 -99.10
CA SER A 290 -48.51 71.76 -98.73
C SER A 290 -48.60 71.67 -97.20
N LYS A 291 -49.57 72.34 -96.56
CA LYS A 291 -49.72 72.33 -95.09
C LYS A 291 -49.64 70.93 -94.49
N ALA A 292 -50.22 69.94 -95.18
CA ALA A 292 -50.16 68.52 -94.80
C ALA A 292 -48.72 67.94 -94.78
N GLN A 293 -47.83 68.40 -95.65
CA GLN A 293 -46.43 67.97 -95.70
C GLN A 293 -45.58 68.61 -94.60
N ILE A 294 -45.86 69.87 -94.23
CA ILE A 294 -45.20 70.53 -93.09
C ILE A 294 -45.65 69.88 -91.77
N GLU A 295 -46.95 69.61 -91.60
CA GLU A 295 -47.47 68.91 -90.42
C GLU A 295 -46.92 67.49 -90.30
N TYR A 296 -46.86 66.74 -91.40
CA TYR A 296 -46.26 65.40 -91.43
C TYR A 296 -44.77 65.44 -91.07
N GLN A 297 -44.01 66.39 -91.64
CA GLN A 297 -42.58 66.54 -91.35
C GLN A 297 -42.34 66.95 -89.88
N GLY A 298 -43.19 67.80 -89.31
CA GLY A 298 -43.18 68.16 -87.89
C GLY A 298 -43.42 66.96 -86.97
N LEU A 299 -44.44 66.15 -87.26
CA LEU A 299 -44.72 64.90 -86.55
C LEU A 299 -43.53 63.93 -86.59
N VAL A 300 -42.94 63.71 -87.76
CA VAL A 300 -41.77 62.83 -87.91
C VAL A 300 -40.58 63.34 -87.10
N THR A 301 -40.29 64.65 -87.13
CA THR A 301 -39.20 65.22 -86.31
C THR A 301 -39.46 65.11 -84.81
N SER A 302 -40.71 65.27 -84.36
CA SER A 302 -41.09 65.10 -82.95
C SER A 302 -40.90 63.66 -82.48
N GLU A 303 -41.36 62.67 -83.26
CA GLU A 303 -41.17 61.25 -82.93
C GLU A 303 -39.70 60.84 -82.94
N VAL A 304 -38.93 61.35 -83.90
CA VAL A 304 -37.47 61.16 -83.95
C VAL A 304 -36.79 61.72 -82.70
N GLU A 305 -37.17 62.90 -82.22
CA GLU A 305 -36.60 63.50 -81.00
C GLU A 305 -37.01 62.72 -79.73
N LYS A 306 -38.23 62.15 -79.69
CA LYS A 306 -38.64 61.22 -78.61
C LYS A 306 -37.78 59.96 -78.59
N VAL A 307 -37.50 59.37 -79.75
CA VAL A 307 -36.60 58.20 -79.84
C VAL A 307 -35.17 58.60 -79.45
N LYS A 308 -34.69 59.76 -79.92
CA LYS A 308 -33.36 60.27 -79.60
C LYS A 308 -33.16 60.45 -78.09
N SER A 309 -34.13 61.06 -77.42
CA SER A 309 -34.15 61.26 -75.97
C SER A 309 -34.26 59.94 -75.19
N ALA A 310 -35.10 58.99 -75.62
CA ALA A 310 -35.25 57.68 -74.98
C ALA A 310 -33.95 56.85 -75.06
N VAL A 311 -33.26 56.87 -76.20
CA VAL A 311 -31.99 56.18 -76.43
C VAL A 311 -30.78 57.04 -75.99
N GLN A 312 -31.04 58.25 -75.51
CA GLN A 312 -30.08 59.26 -75.02
C GLN A 312 -28.97 59.65 -76.01
N CYS A 313 -29.21 59.61 -77.32
CA CYS A 313 -28.22 59.96 -78.34
C CYS A 313 -28.30 61.42 -78.77
N SER A 314 -27.23 61.93 -79.41
CA SER A 314 -27.15 63.32 -79.84
C SER A 314 -27.54 63.50 -81.31
N HIS A 315 -27.25 62.51 -82.16
CA HIS A 315 -27.56 62.52 -83.59
C HIS A 315 -28.43 61.34 -84.01
N LEU A 316 -29.27 61.55 -85.03
CA LEU A 316 -30.17 60.54 -85.61
C LEU A 316 -29.41 59.26 -86.03
N TRP A 317 -28.24 59.43 -86.61
CA TRP A 317 -27.42 58.33 -87.12
C TRP A 317 -26.89 57.40 -86.02
N ASP A 318 -26.86 57.85 -84.76
CA ASP A 318 -26.36 57.07 -83.62
C ASP A 318 -27.42 56.14 -83.02
N ILE A 319 -28.70 56.36 -83.34
CA ILE A 319 -29.83 55.58 -82.80
C ILE A 319 -29.63 54.09 -83.08
N ALA A 320 -29.31 53.74 -84.33
CA ALA A 320 -29.09 52.35 -84.74
C ALA A 320 -27.91 51.71 -84.00
N GLY A 321 -26.80 52.45 -83.84
CA GLY A 321 -25.63 51.98 -83.11
C GLY A 321 -25.91 51.71 -81.64
N ARG A 322 -26.71 52.57 -80.98
CA ARG A 322 -27.09 52.38 -79.57
C ARG A 322 -28.04 51.21 -79.36
N PHE A 323 -29.01 51.00 -80.25
CA PHE A 323 -29.84 49.80 -80.18
C PHE A 323 -29.02 48.52 -80.35
N MET A 324 -28.05 48.51 -81.26
CA MET A 324 -27.14 47.37 -81.43
C MET A 324 -26.27 47.14 -80.19
N ALA A 325 -25.76 48.20 -79.56
CA ALA A 325 -25.00 48.10 -78.31
C ALA A 325 -25.87 47.61 -77.14
N GLN A 326 -27.11 48.11 -77.03
CA GLN A 326 -28.07 47.66 -76.02
C GLN A 326 -28.42 46.19 -76.20
N LYS A 327 -28.67 45.75 -77.45
CA LYS A 327 -28.92 44.34 -77.77
C LYS A 327 -27.73 43.45 -77.40
N LYS A 328 -26.50 43.87 -77.72
CA LYS A 328 -25.28 43.14 -77.34
C LYS A 328 -25.10 43.06 -75.82
N SER A 329 -25.43 44.15 -75.10
CA SER A 329 -25.41 44.18 -73.64
C SER A 329 -26.46 43.24 -73.04
N GLU A 330 -27.67 43.24 -73.59
CA GLU A 330 -28.75 42.33 -73.21
C GLU A 330 -28.34 40.86 -73.43
N GLU A 331 -27.80 40.52 -74.59
CA GLU A 331 -27.29 39.17 -74.89
C GLU A 331 -26.20 38.74 -73.90
N ASN A 332 -25.27 39.64 -73.55
CA ASN A 332 -24.21 39.36 -72.58
C ASN A 332 -24.77 39.14 -71.16
N LEU A 333 -25.75 39.95 -70.74
CA LEU A 333 -26.43 39.78 -69.46
C LEU A 333 -27.21 38.46 -69.42
N GLN A 334 -27.91 38.10 -70.48
CA GLN A 334 -28.61 36.81 -70.59
C GLN A 334 -27.62 35.63 -70.48
N GLN A 335 -26.45 35.72 -71.13
CA GLN A 335 -25.39 34.72 -70.98
C GLN A 335 -24.85 34.65 -69.55
N GLN A 336 -24.66 35.79 -68.88
CA GLN A 336 -24.19 35.84 -67.49
C GLN A 336 -25.23 35.24 -66.53
N ILE A 337 -26.52 35.53 -66.73
CA ILE A 337 -27.62 34.93 -65.99
C ILE A 337 -27.58 33.40 -66.15
N ALA A 338 -27.53 32.90 -67.40
CA ALA A 338 -27.47 31.46 -67.66
C ALA A 338 -26.25 30.78 -67.02
N LYS A 339 -25.07 31.40 -67.09
CA LYS A 339 -23.85 30.90 -66.42
C LYS A 339 -24.03 30.85 -64.90
N SER A 340 -24.59 31.90 -64.30
CA SER A 340 -24.84 31.96 -62.85
C SER A 340 -25.87 30.92 -62.40
N GLU A 341 -26.92 30.69 -63.19
CA GLU A 341 -27.94 29.68 -62.89
C GLU A 341 -27.35 28.27 -62.97
N LYS A 342 -26.53 27.98 -63.97
CA LYS A 342 -25.82 26.70 -64.08
C LYS A 342 -24.90 26.45 -62.87
N LYS A 343 -24.15 27.48 -62.43
CA LYS A 343 -23.32 27.40 -61.22
C LYS A 343 -24.17 27.15 -59.97
N ARG A 344 -25.29 27.85 -59.83
CA ARG A 344 -26.23 27.67 -58.71
C ARG A 344 -26.80 26.25 -58.67
N GLN A 345 -27.16 25.69 -59.83
CA GLN A 345 -27.64 24.30 -59.92
C GLN A 345 -26.55 23.29 -59.52
N GLY A 346 -25.32 23.48 -59.98
CA GLY A 346 -24.17 22.63 -59.60
C GLY A 346 -23.84 22.69 -58.11
N LEU A 347 -23.86 23.87 -57.49
CA LEU A 347 -23.68 24.01 -56.05
C LEU A 347 -24.81 23.35 -55.26
N LYS A 348 -26.06 23.44 -55.76
CA LYS A 348 -27.21 22.81 -55.13
C LYS A 348 -27.14 21.28 -55.19
N SER A 349 -26.62 20.69 -56.26
CA SER A 349 -26.41 19.24 -56.33
C SER A 349 -25.26 18.78 -55.44
N GLN A 350 -24.14 19.53 -55.39
CA GLN A 350 -23.03 19.25 -54.46
C GLN A 350 -23.47 19.31 -53.00
N LEU A 351 -24.28 20.32 -52.63
CA LEU A 351 -24.81 20.44 -51.28
C LEU A 351 -25.65 19.23 -50.90
N LYS A 352 -26.55 18.77 -51.79
CA LYS A 352 -27.33 17.54 -51.55
C LYS A 352 -26.46 16.30 -51.41
N ALA A 353 -25.39 16.17 -52.21
CA ALA A 353 -24.46 15.05 -52.12
C ALA A 353 -23.70 15.04 -50.78
N LEU A 354 -23.25 16.22 -50.32
CA LEU A 354 -22.60 16.37 -49.02
C LEU A 354 -23.56 16.13 -47.85
N GLU A 355 -24.82 16.56 -47.97
CA GLU A 355 -25.86 16.25 -46.98
C GLU A 355 -26.13 14.73 -46.88
N LEU A 356 -26.13 14.02 -48.02
CA LEU A 356 -26.25 12.57 -48.05
C LEU A 356 -25.06 11.90 -47.38
N GLN A 357 -23.82 12.27 -47.73
CA GLN A 357 -22.60 11.75 -47.09
C GLN A 357 -22.58 12.03 -45.59
N ARG A 358 -23.02 13.22 -45.18
CA ARG A 358 -23.13 13.56 -43.75
C ARG A 358 -24.17 12.69 -43.05
N ALA A 359 -25.30 12.40 -43.69
CA ALA A 359 -26.31 11.50 -43.14
C ALA A 359 -25.79 10.06 -43.05
N GLU A 360 -25.09 9.58 -44.07
CA GLU A 360 -24.40 8.28 -44.04
C GLU A 360 -23.41 8.22 -42.87
N LEU A 361 -22.52 9.20 -42.73
CA LEU A 361 -21.57 9.25 -41.61
C LEU A 361 -22.23 9.39 -40.23
N LYS A 362 -23.35 10.12 -40.14
CA LYS A 362 -24.06 10.34 -38.87
C LYS A 362 -24.85 9.12 -38.41
N PHE A 363 -25.40 8.36 -39.35
CA PHE A 363 -26.34 7.27 -39.04
C PHE A 363 -25.81 5.87 -39.33
N HIS A 364 -24.71 5.72 -40.09
CA HIS A 364 -24.06 4.42 -40.27
C HIS A 364 -23.04 4.20 -39.17
N GLN A 365 -23.34 3.26 -38.26
CA GLN A 365 -22.31 2.59 -37.50
C GLN A 365 -21.47 1.78 -38.50
N SER A 366 -20.22 2.19 -38.74
CA SER A 366 -19.28 1.41 -39.56
C SER A 366 -19.24 -0.04 -39.04
N PRO A 367 -19.15 -1.06 -39.91
CA PRO A 367 -18.88 -2.44 -39.50
C PRO A 367 -17.67 -2.57 -38.56
N GLY A 368 -16.72 -1.64 -38.64
CA GLY A 368 -15.58 -1.53 -37.73
C GLY A 368 -15.95 -1.14 -36.29
N PHE A 369 -17.06 -0.43 -36.06
CA PHE A 369 -17.52 -0.07 -34.70
C PHE A 369 -18.14 -1.28 -33.98
N LEU A 370 -18.89 -2.12 -34.70
CA LEU A 370 -19.37 -3.41 -34.18
C LEU A 370 -18.21 -4.38 -33.94
N SER A 371 -17.21 -4.42 -34.84
CA SER A 371 -15.99 -5.21 -34.64
C SER A 371 -15.15 -4.72 -33.46
N SER A 372 -15.04 -3.41 -33.26
CA SER A 372 -14.31 -2.83 -32.12
C SER A 372 -15.03 -3.11 -30.80
N LYS A 373 -16.36 -3.01 -30.79
CA LYS A 373 -17.15 -3.28 -29.58
C LYS A 373 -17.15 -4.75 -29.20
N THR A 374 -17.27 -5.65 -30.18
CA THR A 374 -17.14 -7.10 -29.94
C THR A 374 -15.73 -7.49 -29.49
N LEU A 375 -14.69 -6.84 -30.02
CA LEU A 375 -13.31 -7.02 -29.54
C LEU A 375 -13.16 -6.53 -28.09
N GLU A 376 -13.74 -5.37 -27.75
CA GLU A 376 -13.73 -4.84 -26.39
C GLU A 376 -14.43 -5.78 -25.41
N GLU A 377 -15.60 -6.30 -25.77
CA GLU A 377 -16.35 -7.28 -24.97
C GLU A 377 -15.54 -8.58 -24.77
N ASN A 378 -14.87 -9.08 -25.82
CA ASN A 378 -13.99 -10.26 -25.72
C ASN A 378 -12.77 -10.00 -24.83
N LEU A 379 -12.14 -8.82 -24.92
CA LEU A 379 -10.99 -8.47 -24.07
C LEU A 379 -11.39 -8.34 -22.60
N ARG A 380 -12.57 -7.76 -22.31
CA ARG A 380 -13.10 -7.70 -20.95
C ARG A 380 -13.37 -9.09 -20.38
N LYS A 381 -13.99 -9.97 -21.18
CA LYS A 381 -14.23 -11.35 -20.75
C LYS A 381 -12.92 -12.10 -20.47
N ASN A 382 -11.91 -11.96 -21.33
CA ASN A 382 -10.60 -12.57 -21.11
C ASN A 382 -9.91 -12.02 -19.86
N LEU A 383 -10.08 -10.72 -19.58
CA LEU A 383 -9.55 -10.11 -18.36
C LEU A 383 -10.20 -10.72 -17.12
N GLU A 384 -11.54 -10.83 -17.11
CA GLU A 384 -12.28 -11.47 -16.00
C GLU A 384 -11.84 -12.92 -15.80
N GLU A 385 -11.68 -13.71 -16.87
CA GLU A 385 -11.20 -15.10 -16.80
C GLU A 385 -9.78 -15.20 -16.23
N GLU A 386 -8.86 -14.32 -16.62
CA GLU A 386 -7.49 -14.29 -16.09
C GLU A 386 -7.42 -13.76 -14.65
N GLU A 387 -8.27 -12.82 -14.26
CA GLU A 387 -8.40 -12.35 -12.87
C GLU A 387 -8.90 -13.46 -11.94
N GLU A 388 -9.89 -14.24 -12.37
CA GLU A 388 -10.36 -15.43 -11.65
C GLU A 388 -9.28 -16.50 -11.55
N ARG A 389 -8.54 -16.74 -12.63
CA ARG A 389 -7.44 -17.70 -12.66
C ARG A 389 -6.34 -17.29 -11.69
N LEU A 390 -5.96 -16.01 -11.70
CA LEU A 390 -4.96 -15.45 -10.79
C LEU A 390 -5.43 -15.53 -9.33
N SER A 391 -6.70 -15.27 -9.06
CA SER A 391 -7.29 -15.42 -7.72
C SER A 391 -7.24 -16.87 -7.23
N ARG A 392 -7.55 -17.84 -8.11
CA ARG A 392 -7.41 -19.27 -7.82
C ARG A 392 -5.97 -19.67 -7.49
N ILE A 393 -5.01 -19.22 -8.30
CA ILE A 393 -3.58 -19.51 -8.07
C ILE A 393 -3.10 -18.86 -6.77
N ARG A 394 -3.49 -17.62 -6.47
CA ARG A 394 -3.15 -16.97 -5.19
C ARG A 394 -3.72 -17.73 -3.99
N GLY A 395 -4.98 -18.15 -4.08
CA GLY A 395 -5.60 -18.98 -3.04
C GLY A 395 -4.85 -20.30 -2.83
N GLN A 396 -4.47 -20.98 -3.92
CA GLN A 396 -3.68 -22.21 -3.84
C GLN A 396 -2.27 -21.97 -3.26
N ALA A 397 -1.60 -20.88 -3.66
CA ALA A 397 -0.29 -20.51 -3.12
C ALA A 397 -0.34 -20.23 -1.62
N SER A 398 -1.38 -19.52 -1.16
CA SER A 398 -1.61 -19.25 0.26
C SER A 398 -1.81 -20.54 1.06
N LYS A 399 -2.64 -21.47 0.55
CA LYS A 399 -2.85 -22.79 1.18
C LYS A 399 -1.57 -23.62 1.23
N ASN A 400 -0.76 -23.58 0.17
CA ASN A 400 0.52 -24.29 0.14
C ASN A 400 1.53 -23.68 1.13
N GLN A 401 1.53 -22.35 1.29
CA GLN A 401 2.38 -21.67 2.26
C GLN A 401 1.98 -22.00 3.70
N GLU A 402 0.67 -22.01 3.98
CA GLU A 402 0.14 -22.44 5.29
C GLU A 402 0.51 -23.90 5.58
N LEU A 403 0.36 -24.79 4.61
CA LEU A 403 0.77 -26.18 4.73
C LEU A 403 2.28 -26.33 5.00
N LEU A 404 3.12 -25.54 4.33
CA LEU A 404 4.57 -25.52 4.56
C LEU A 404 4.89 -25.08 5.99
N LEU A 405 4.25 -24.02 6.48
CA LEU A 405 4.41 -23.56 7.86
C LEU A 405 3.98 -24.62 8.87
N HIS A 406 2.88 -25.34 8.62
CA HIS A 406 2.48 -26.47 9.45
C HIS A 406 3.51 -27.60 9.45
N PHE A 407 4.11 -27.92 8.30
CA PHE A 407 5.20 -28.90 8.23
C PHE A 407 6.43 -28.45 9.00
N GLU A 408 6.89 -27.21 8.81
CA GLU A 408 8.05 -26.65 9.52
C GLU A 408 7.83 -26.66 11.03
N ASN A 409 6.67 -26.17 11.48
CA ASN A 409 6.28 -26.22 12.90
C ASN A 409 6.20 -27.67 13.42
N GLY A 410 5.70 -28.61 12.61
CA GLY A 410 5.65 -30.03 12.95
C GLY A 410 7.04 -30.63 13.14
N VAL A 411 7.97 -30.29 12.25
CA VAL A 411 9.37 -30.72 12.31
C VAL A 411 10.08 -30.11 13.52
N ASP A 412 9.90 -28.81 13.79
CA ASP A 412 10.49 -28.14 14.95
C ASP A 412 9.97 -28.72 16.28
N ASN A 413 8.67 -29.01 16.35
CA ASN A 413 8.08 -29.70 17.49
C ASN A 413 8.66 -31.12 17.68
N LEU A 414 8.94 -31.83 16.60
CA LEU A 414 9.57 -33.15 16.66
C LEU A 414 11.01 -33.05 17.17
N ILE A 415 11.78 -32.05 16.72
CA ILE A 415 13.13 -31.77 17.22
C ILE A 415 13.11 -31.53 18.73
N LEU A 416 12.20 -30.68 19.21
CA LEU A 416 12.06 -30.38 20.64
C LEU A 416 11.78 -31.65 21.46
N ARG A 417 10.94 -32.56 20.96
CA ARG A 417 10.64 -33.83 21.65
C ARG A 417 11.80 -34.82 21.61
N LEU A 418 12.60 -34.80 20.56
CA LEU A 418 13.75 -35.68 20.40
C LEU A 418 15.03 -35.09 21.02
N TRP A 419 14.96 -33.89 21.60
CA TRP A 419 16.10 -33.10 22.11
C TRP A 419 17.03 -33.91 23.03
N ASP A 420 16.46 -34.56 24.04
CA ASP A 420 17.22 -35.23 25.11
C ASP A 420 17.79 -36.62 24.73
N ILE A 421 17.44 -37.15 23.55
CA ILE A 421 17.90 -38.47 23.11
C ILE A 421 19.34 -38.38 22.62
N ARG A 422 20.23 -39.09 23.31
CA ARG A 422 21.66 -39.15 22.97
C ARG A 422 21.95 -40.34 22.05
N VAL A 423 22.31 -40.05 20.80
CA VAL A 423 22.75 -41.07 19.85
C VAL A 423 24.28 -41.22 19.95
N PRO A 424 24.82 -42.44 20.07
CA PRO A 424 26.27 -42.66 20.14
C PRO A 424 26.96 -42.16 18.85
N GLY A 425 27.96 -41.29 19.00
CA GLY A 425 28.74 -40.73 17.87
C GLY A 425 28.30 -39.34 17.38
N GLN A 426 27.28 -38.73 17.99
CA GLN A 426 26.83 -37.37 17.68
C GLN A 426 27.30 -36.40 18.78
N GLU A 427 28.33 -35.60 18.51
CA GLU A 427 28.85 -34.59 19.44
C GLU A 427 28.29 -33.20 19.10
N GLY A 428 27.50 -32.64 20.03
CA GLY A 428 26.96 -31.28 19.93
C GLY A 428 25.70 -31.15 19.07
N PHE A 429 24.97 -30.05 19.28
CA PHE A 429 23.80 -29.68 18.49
C PHE A 429 24.27 -29.00 17.19
N PRO A 430 24.01 -29.58 16.00
CA PRO A 430 24.30 -28.90 14.75
C PRO A 430 23.38 -27.68 14.61
N LYS A 431 23.92 -26.53 14.24
CA LYS A 431 23.10 -25.36 13.91
C LYS A 431 22.42 -25.62 12.57
N MET A 432 21.19 -26.14 12.61
CA MET A 432 20.43 -26.48 11.40
C MET A 432 19.64 -25.27 10.92
N GLU A 433 19.93 -24.83 9.71
CA GLU A 433 19.22 -23.72 9.06
C GLU A 433 18.14 -24.24 8.10
N ASP A 434 18.28 -25.45 7.56
CA ASP A 434 17.35 -26.03 6.59
C ASP A 434 16.39 -27.08 7.21
N VAL A 435 15.15 -27.13 6.71
CA VAL A 435 14.09 -28.08 7.12
C VAL A 435 14.50 -29.52 6.81
N PHE A 436 15.27 -29.72 5.73
CA PHE A 436 15.76 -31.04 5.37
C PHE A 436 16.80 -31.56 6.37
N GLU A 437 17.72 -30.70 6.84
CA GLU A 437 18.70 -31.04 7.88
C GLU A 437 17.99 -31.38 9.20
N LYS A 438 16.96 -30.59 9.55
CA LYS A 438 16.07 -30.83 10.69
C LYS A 438 15.38 -32.20 10.61
N LEU A 439 14.90 -32.59 9.43
CA LEU A 439 14.30 -33.90 9.20
C LEU A 439 15.31 -35.05 9.30
N GLN A 440 16.51 -34.90 8.73
CA GLN A 440 17.58 -35.90 8.85
C GLN A 440 18.01 -36.11 10.31
N PHE A 441 18.04 -35.04 11.11
CA PHE A 441 18.28 -35.14 12.54
C PHE A 441 17.19 -35.91 13.28
N CYS A 442 15.92 -35.63 12.97
CA CYS A 442 14.80 -36.40 13.50
C CYS A 442 14.88 -37.88 13.09
N GLU A 443 15.19 -38.16 11.81
CA GLU A 443 15.32 -39.51 11.28
C GLU A 443 16.40 -40.32 12.01
N THR A 444 17.60 -39.76 12.18
CA THR A 444 18.71 -40.43 12.88
C THR A 444 18.36 -40.78 14.33
N LYS A 445 17.70 -39.87 15.05
CA LYS A 445 17.23 -40.10 16.42
C LYS A 445 16.09 -41.12 16.50
N LEU A 446 15.11 -41.05 15.60
CA LEU A 446 14.00 -42.01 15.53
C LEU A 446 14.47 -43.42 15.17
N LEU A 447 15.42 -43.54 14.24
CA LEU A 447 16.05 -44.83 13.92
C LEU A 447 16.83 -45.39 15.11
N HIS A 448 17.50 -44.54 15.89
CA HIS A 448 18.16 -44.97 17.13
C HIS A 448 17.15 -45.49 18.17
N LEU A 449 16.06 -44.75 18.41
CA LEU A 449 14.97 -45.21 19.29
C LEU A 449 14.34 -46.52 18.82
N SER A 450 14.07 -46.65 17.51
CA SER A 450 13.52 -47.88 16.92
C SER A 450 14.44 -49.07 17.14
N ARG A 451 15.76 -48.87 16.98
CA ARG A 451 16.77 -49.89 17.32
C ARG A 451 16.79 -50.21 18.81
N MET A 452 16.70 -49.22 19.69
CA MET A 452 16.62 -49.45 21.14
C MET A 452 15.38 -50.25 21.52
N MET A 453 14.23 -49.93 20.94
CA MET A 453 12.96 -50.63 21.17
C MET A 453 13.01 -52.12 20.76
N LEU A 454 13.84 -52.49 19.77
CA LEU A 454 14.06 -53.89 19.41
C LEU A 454 14.80 -54.71 20.48
N TYR A 455 15.53 -54.06 21.39
CA TYR A 455 16.24 -54.69 22.50
C TYR A 455 15.51 -54.57 23.85
N VAL A 456 14.35 -53.89 23.89
CA VAL A 456 13.51 -53.82 25.09
C VAL A 456 12.57 -55.04 25.11
N PRO A 457 12.59 -55.88 26.17
CA PRO A 457 11.69 -57.02 26.28
C PRO A 457 10.22 -56.56 26.28
N PRO A 458 9.30 -57.26 25.58
CA PRO A 458 7.87 -56.92 25.54
C PRO A 458 7.21 -56.82 26.92
N GLU A 459 7.79 -57.44 27.94
CA GLU A 459 7.29 -57.42 29.32
C GLU A 459 7.42 -56.06 30.02
N LEU A 460 8.38 -55.21 29.61
CA LEU A 460 8.58 -53.84 30.15
C LEU A 460 7.73 -52.77 29.44
N LEU A 461 7.14 -53.11 28.30
CA LEU A 461 6.28 -52.25 27.49
C LEU A 461 4.78 -52.50 27.73
N ARG A 462 4.45 -53.54 28.51
CA ARG A 462 3.09 -53.71 29.01
C ARG A 462 2.85 -52.64 30.08
N PRO A 463 1.74 -51.87 29.99
CA PRO A 463 1.31 -51.06 31.11
C PRO A 463 1.17 -52.00 32.31
N ASP A 464 1.90 -51.72 33.38
CA ASP A 464 1.74 -52.42 34.65
C ASP A 464 0.42 -51.94 35.26
N GLU A 465 -0.71 -52.47 34.75
CA GLU A 465 -2.06 -52.22 35.25
C GLU A 465 -2.20 -52.63 36.73
N SER A 466 -1.25 -53.41 37.26
CA SER A 466 -1.16 -53.75 38.69
C SER A 466 -0.52 -52.64 39.55
N ASN A 467 0.09 -51.63 38.96
CA ASN A 467 0.72 -50.54 39.69
C ASN A 467 -0.27 -49.37 39.87
N GLU A 468 -0.91 -49.33 41.04
CA GLU A 468 -1.90 -48.31 41.41
C GLU A 468 -1.39 -46.87 41.16
N ALA A 469 -0.09 -46.61 41.39
CA ALA A 469 0.49 -45.29 41.18
C ALA A 469 0.53 -44.89 39.70
N PHE A 470 0.77 -45.84 38.79
CA PHE A 470 0.74 -45.60 37.35
C PHE A 470 -0.68 -45.35 36.86
N VAL A 471 -1.65 -46.12 37.35
CA VAL A 471 -3.08 -45.95 37.02
C VAL A 471 -3.60 -44.61 37.51
N HIS A 472 -3.26 -44.21 38.74
CA HIS A 472 -3.65 -42.90 39.27
C HIS A 472 -3.01 -41.73 38.52
N LEU A 473 -1.72 -41.82 38.17
CA LEU A 473 -1.04 -40.79 37.39
C LEU A 473 -1.62 -40.69 35.97
N ARG A 474 -1.91 -41.83 35.33
CA ARG A 474 -2.55 -41.87 34.02
C ARG A 474 -3.93 -41.22 34.05
N ASN A 475 -4.79 -41.62 34.99
CA ASN A 475 -6.14 -41.06 35.10
C ASN A 475 -6.09 -39.55 35.41
N PHE A 476 -5.16 -39.11 36.26
CA PHE A 476 -4.94 -37.69 36.54
C PHE A 476 -4.50 -36.92 35.29
N LEU A 477 -3.59 -37.47 34.49
CA LEU A 477 -3.15 -36.84 33.24
C LEU A 477 -4.24 -36.85 32.17
N GLU A 478 -5.04 -37.92 32.07
CA GLU A 478 -6.20 -37.99 31.16
C GLU A 478 -7.30 -36.99 31.58
N GLU A 479 -7.56 -36.81 32.88
CA GLU A 479 -8.50 -35.82 33.40
C GLU A 479 -8.00 -34.39 33.24
N SER A 480 -6.70 -34.13 33.47
CA SER A 480 -6.10 -32.81 33.22
C SER A 480 -6.06 -32.47 31.73
N ALA A 481 -5.75 -33.44 30.86
CA ALA A 481 -5.72 -33.21 29.42
C ALA A 481 -7.12 -33.01 28.81
N ARG A 482 -8.17 -33.60 29.40
CA ARG A 482 -9.58 -33.39 29.00
C ARG A 482 -10.05 -31.94 29.19
N ASN A 483 -9.46 -31.23 30.14
CA ASN A 483 -9.86 -29.87 30.51
C ASN A 483 -8.90 -28.79 29.97
N ASP A 484 -7.87 -29.16 29.21
CA ASP A 484 -6.90 -28.23 28.65
C ASP A 484 -7.37 -27.72 27.27
N PRO A 485 -7.73 -26.42 27.14
CA PRO A 485 -8.23 -25.85 25.89
C PRO A 485 -7.20 -25.84 24.75
N GLN A 486 -5.92 -26.09 25.03
CA GLN A 486 -4.84 -26.06 24.03
C GLN A 486 -4.58 -27.42 23.35
N ASN A 487 -5.24 -28.51 23.79
CA ASN A 487 -4.91 -29.87 23.35
C ASN A 487 -5.91 -30.49 22.36
N LEU A 488 -6.65 -29.65 21.60
CA LEU A 488 -7.43 -30.08 20.44
C LEU A 488 -6.50 -30.15 19.22
N ARG A 489 -5.74 -31.25 19.11
CA ARG A 489 -4.82 -31.47 17.97
C ARG A 489 -5.51 -31.83 16.66
N ILE A 490 -6.85 -31.85 16.66
CA ILE A 490 -7.72 -31.96 15.50
C ILE A 490 -8.83 -30.92 15.71
N THR A 491 -8.74 -29.79 15.02
CA THR A 491 -9.90 -28.95 14.77
C THR A 491 -10.81 -29.74 13.85
N PHE A 492 -11.92 -30.25 14.38
CA PHE A 492 -13.05 -30.57 13.51
C PHE A 492 -13.57 -29.22 13.02
N ASP A 493 -13.70 -29.07 11.71
CA ASP A 493 -14.43 -27.96 11.08
C ASP A 493 -15.90 -28.09 11.52
N GLU A 494 -16.20 -27.63 12.73
CA GLU A 494 -17.57 -27.32 13.14
C GLU A 494 -17.88 -25.95 12.58
N ASP A 495 -18.63 -25.99 11.48
CA ASP A 495 -19.52 -24.97 10.95
C ASP A 495 -18.97 -23.55 10.82
N GLU A 496 -18.85 -23.12 9.57
CA GLU A 496 -18.77 -21.71 9.16
C GLU A 496 -19.99 -20.93 9.70
N GLU A 497 -19.96 -20.49 10.96
CA GLU A 497 -20.88 -19.49 11.48
C GLU A 497 -20.11 -18.37 12.21
N ASP A 498 -20.07 -17.22 11.52
CA ASP A 498 -19.96 -15.86 12.05
C ASP A 498 -18.85 -15.56 13.06
N VAL A 499 -17.64 -15.34 12.54
CA VAL A 499 -16.71 -14.37 13.14
C VAL A 499 -16.70 -13.11 12.28
N ARG A 500 -17.79 -12.34 12.39
CA ARG A 500 -17.68 -10.89 12.27
C ARG A 500 -17.32 -10.34 13.65
N GLU A 501 -16.46 -9.32 13.64
CA GLU A 501 -16.09 -8.44 14.76
C GLU A 501 -15.03 -8.94 15.74
N ALA A 502 -13.76 -8.71 15.37
CA ALA A 502 -12.77 -8.08 16.27
C ALA A 502 -11.51 -7.62 15.50
N PHE A 503 -11.67 -6.76 14.50
CA PHE A 503 -10.56 -5.91 14.05
C PHE A 503 -10.92 -4.45 14.33
N GLN A 504 -10.73 -4.04 15.59
CA GLN A 504 -10.60 -2.62 15.92
C GLN A 504 -9.20 -2.17 15.51
N PHE A 505 -9.04 -1.89 14.21
CA PHE A 505 -8.01 -0.95 13.79
C PHE A 505 -8.51 0.46 14.15
N ALA A 506 -7.78 1.10 15.04
CA ALA A 506 -7.92 2.53 15.30
C ALA A 506 -7.33 3.30 14.11
N ASP A 507 -8.01 3.24 12.95
CA ASP A 507 -7.69 4.08 11.80
C ASP A 507 -8.40 5.42 11.95
N ILE A 508 -7.61 6.35 12.46
CA ILE A 508 -7.79 7.79 12.39
C ILE A 508 -7.79 8.18 10.91
N ASP A 509 -8.97 8.24 10.30
CA ASP A 509 -9.40 9.33 9.40
C ASP A 509 -10.83 9.07 8.91
N HIS A 510 -11.81 9.44 9.74
CA HIS A 510 -13.19 9.55 9.29
C HIS A 510 -13.34 10.83 8.45
N SER A 511 -13.03 10.74 7.15
CA SER A 511 -13.70 11.61 6.20
C SER A 511 -15.20 11.32 6.32
N TYR A 512 -15.94 12.25 6.90
CA TYR A 512 -17.39 12.14 7.12
C TYR A 512 -18.09 11.77 5.81
N VAL A 513 -18.59 10.53 5.72
CA VAL A 513 -19.44 10.05 4.63
C VAL A 513 -20.89 10.18 5.09
N PRO A 514 -21.69 11.08 4.51
CA PRO A 514 -23.06 11.28 4.95
C PRO A 514 -23.89 10.01 4.77
N GLY A 515 -24.59 9.61 5.83
CA GLY A 515 -25.46 8.44 5.81
C GLY A 515 -26.67 8.64 4.89
N ARG A 516 -27.31 7.55 4.47
CA ARG A 516 -28.50 7.56 3.59
C ARG A 516 -29.61 8.50 4.07
N GLU A 517 -29.83 8.58 5.38
CA GLU A 517 -30.82 9.46 6.01
C GLU A 517 -30.41 10.95 5.98
N GLU A 518 -29.10 11.24 6.07
CA GLU A 518 -28.57 12.60 5.97
C GLU A 518 -28.61 13.11 4.53
N ILE A 519 -28.29 12.25 3.56
CA ILE A 519 -28.44 12.53 2.13
C ILE A 519 -29.92 12.81 1.81
N LYS A 520 -30.86 12.02 2.35
CA LYS A 520 -32.30 12.29 2.22
C LYS A 520 -32.70 13.63 2.83
N LYS A 521 -32.23 13.95 4.03
CA LYS A 521 -32.53 15.25 4.68
C LYS A 521 -31.93 16.43 3.90
N ALA A 522 -30.72 16.29 3.37
CA ALA A 522 -30.09 17.31 2.55
C ALA A 522 -30.84 17.51 1.22
N ALA A 523 -31.25 16.43 0.57
CA ALA A 523 -32.05 16.49 -0.66
C ALA A 523 -33.43 17.14 -0.41
N LEU A 524 -34.09 16.82 0.71
CA LEU A 524 -35.37 17.44 1.09
C LEU A 524 -35.21 18.95 1.37
N LYS A 525 -34.16 19.36 2.08
CA LYS A 525 -33.85 20.78 2.29
C LYS A 525 -33.62 21.52 0.98
N LEU A 526 -32.92 20.90 0.03
CA LEU A 526 -32.64 21.49 -1.28
C LEU A 526 -33.92 21.67 -2.12
N ILE A 527 -34.86 20.72 -2.00
CA ILE A 527 -36.19 20.81 -2.62
C ILE A 527 -37.03 21.90 -1.95
N GLU A 528 -37.03 22.01 -0.62
CA GLU A 528 -37.73 23.07 0.13
C GLU A 528 -37.17 24.47 -0.17
N GLU A 529 -35.85 24.61 -0.32
CA GLU A 529 -35.20 25.86 -0.72
C GLU A 529 -35.57 26.28 -2.14
N LYS A 530 -35.71 25.33 -3.06
CA LYS A 530 -36.10 25.57 -4.46
C LYS A 530 -37.60 25.80 -4.64
N THR A 531 -38.45 25.35 -3.72
CA THR A 531 -39.92 25.47 -3.80
C THR A 531 -40.50 26.63 -2.99
N LYS A 532 -39.70 27.33 -2.18
CA LYS A 532 -40.11 28.58 -1.54
C LYS A 532 -40.24 29.71 -2.56
N VAL A 533 -41.46 29.90 -3.06
CA VAL A 533 -41.88 31.05 -3.86
C VAL A 533 -41.62 32.35 -3.08
N ILE A 534 -40.70 33.17 -3.57
CA ILE A 534 -40.42 34.52 -3.07
C ILE A 534 -41.68 35.37 -3.29
N LYS A 535 -42.47 35.60 -2.22
CA LYS A 535 -43.51 36.63 -2.22
C LYS A 535 -42.85 38.01 -2.28
N LYS A 536 -42.91 38.65 -3.45
CA LYS A 536 -42.52 40.05 -3.66
C LYS A 536 -43.31 40.96 -2.69
N LYS A 537 -42.57 41.70 -1.86
CA LYS A 537 -43.09 42.75 -0.98
C LYS A 537 -43.53 43.95 -1.84
N GLN A 538 -44.83 44.24 -1.89
CA GLN A 538 -45.35 45.46 -2.52
C GLN A 538 -44.83 46.68 -1.74
N ARG A 539 -44.14 47.60 -2.44
CA ARG A 539 -43.90 48.96 -1.96
C ARG A 539 -45.20 49.75 -2.17
N GLY A 540 -45.82 50.13 -1.07
CA GLY A 540 -46.98 51.02 -1.06
C GLY A 540 -46.58 52.43 -1.50
N ALA A 541 -47.38 53.00 -2.40
CA ALA A 541 -47.42 54.43 -2.65
C ALA A 541 -48.03 55.13 -1.42
N LYS A 542 -47.39 56.20 -0.97
CA LYS A 542 -48.05 57.24 -0.17
C LYS A 542 -47.91 58.57 -0.91
N LYS A 543 -49.04 59.27 -0.92
CA LYS A 543 -49.29 60.63 -1.37
C LYS A 543 -48.31 61.63 -0.78
#